data_AF-A0A951T499-F1
#
_entry.id   AF-A0A951T499-F1
#
_cell.length_a   1.000
_cell.length_b   1.000
_cell.length_c   1.000
_cell.angle_alpha   90.00
_cell.angle_beta   90.00
_cell.angle_gamma   90.00
#
_symmetry.space_group_name_H-M   'P 1'
#
loop_
_entity.id
_entity.type
_entity.pdbx_description
1 polymer ?
#
loop_
_entity_poly.entity_id
_entity_poly.type
_entity_poly.pdbx_seq_one_letter_code
_entity_poly.pdbx_strand_id
1 'polypeptide(L)'
;HMPGDRRQGISTAFATRPDEFQATYREDNPLGAVFPSVAAERAWVREGYAIAGDLGREWPGPLNVQISALDMLVRDARHDLSPWTPMPEDRGQWIGELCGVAEIEAAITRLDELSRERDGLPDWDGDSRDDIARTQELFKCILAHVPARYILDVAAGLESPQWGTRVYVAGALAEHEHETALPILRDAPAREEDESARQLITMTLANAESDGQ
;
A
#
# COMPACT_ATOMS: atom_id res chain seq x y z
N HIS A 1 40.04 1.28 18.67
CA HIS A 1 39.30 0.00 18.78
C HIS A 1 37.88 0.32 18.36
N MET A 2 37.54 0.08 17.10
CA MET A 2 36.25 0.43 16.49
C MET A 2 35.35 -0.81 16.54
N PRO A 3 34.06 -0.69 16.93
CA PRO A 3 33.16 -1.83 16.97
C PRO A 3 32.62 -2.08 15.56
N GLY A 4 33.15 -3.12 14.92
CA GLY A 4 32.44 -3.79 13.84
C GLY A 4 31.48 -4.78 14.46
N ASP A 5 30.17 -4.53 14.38
CA ASP A 5 29.16 -5.59 14.24
C ASP A 5 27.74 -5.08 13.97
N ARG A 6 27.56 -4.22 12.96
CA ARG A 6 26.21 -3.79 12.53
C ARG A 6 25.67 -4.53 11.29
N ARG A 7 26.46 -5.43 10.69
CA ARG A 7 26.05 -6.17 9.48
C ARG A 7 25.67 -7.63 9.72
N GLN A 8 25.99 -8.20 10.89
CA GLN A 8 25.71 -9.62 11.15
C GLN A 8 24.23 -9.89 11.48
N GLY A 9 23.50 -8.96 12.09
CA GLY A 9 22.09 -9.17 12.47
C GLY A 9 21.11 -9.28 11.30
N ILE A 10 21.41 -8.63 10.15
CA ILE A 10 20.55 -8.67 8.96
C ILE A 10 20.74 -9.98 8.18
N SER A 11 21.95 -10.56 8.24
CA SER A 11 22.32 -11.78 7.54
C SER A 11 21.62 -13.03 8.11
N THR A 12 21.42 -13.08 9.43
CA THR A 12 20.96 -14.31 10.10
C THR A 12 19.46 -14.56 9.91
N ALA A 13 18.63 -13.51 9.77
CA ALA A 13 17.18 -13.66 9.56
C ALA A 13 16.81 -14.07 8.12
N PHE A 14 17.66 -13.78 7.15
CA PHE A 14 17.52 -14.28 5.77
C PHE A 14 17.96 -15.75 5.62
N ALA A 15 18.89 -16.20 6.46
CA ALA A 15 19.51 -17.53 6.39
C ALA A 15 18.63 -18.68 6.92
N THR A 16 17.52 -18.39 7.60
CA THR A 16 16.59 -19.42 8.13
C THR A 16 15.35 -19.64 7.26
N ARG A 17 15.30 -19.05 6.06
CA ARG A 17 14.17 -19.22 5.13
C ARG A 17 14.26 -20.56 4.39
N PRO A 18 13.14 -21.25 4.10
CA PRO A 18 13.16 -22.47 3.31
C PRO A 18 13.72 -22.21 1.90
N ASP A 19 14.43 -23.19 1.32
CA ASP A 19 15.19 -23.05 0.07
C ASP A 19 14.36 -22.54 -1.13
N GLU A 20 13.06 -22.84 -1.16
CA GLU A 20 12.11 -22.33 -2.18
C GLU A 20 11.96 -20.80 -2.17
N PHE A 21 12.25 -20.15 -1.04
CA PHE A 21 12.09 -18.70 -0.83
C PHE A 21 13.37 -17.89 -1.05
N GLN A 22 14.55 -18.50 -1.00
CA GLN A 22 15.78 -17.83 -1.43
C GLN A 22 15.93 -17.81 -2.96
N ALA A 23 15.25 -18.72 -3.66
CA ALA A 23 15.32 -18.85 -5.11
C ALA A 23 14.73 -17.67 -5.90
N THR A 24 13.88 -16.82 -5.28
CA THR A 24 13.28 -15.65 -5.94
C THR A 24 14.09 -14.37 -5.74
N TYR A 25 14.96 -14.30 -4.73
CA TYR A 25 15.79 -13.13 -4.47
C TYR A 25 16.90 -12.99 -5.53
N ARG A 26 16.92 -11.85 -6.20
CA ARG A 26 17.95 -11.47 -7.17
C ARG A 26 18.68 -10.26 -6.65
N GLU A 27 19.97 -10.39 -6.36
CA GLU A 27 20.80 -9.28 -5.85
C GLU A 27 20.88 -8.11 -6.84
N ASP A 28 20.77 -8.39 -8.14
CA ASP A 28 20.74 -7.43 -9.25
C ASP A 28 19.36 -6.82 -9.52
N ASN A 29 18.30 -7.41 -9.00
CA ASN A 29 16.94 -6.88 -9.06
C ASN A 29 16.13 -7.28 -7.81
N PRO A 30 16.46 -6.69 -6.64
CA PRO A 30 15.86 -7.11 -5.37
C PRO A 30 14.35 -6.83 -5.30
N LEU A 31 13.86 -5.92 -6.13
CA LEU A 31 12.43 -5.57 -6.25
C LEU A 31 11.71 -6.34 -7.37
N GLY A 32 12.44 -6.97 -8.29
CA GLY A 32 11.88 -7.80 -9.37
C GLY A 32 11.91 -9.29 -9.08
N ALA A 33 12.01 -9.67 -7.80
CA ALA A 33 11.80 -11.03 -7.34
C ALA A 33 10.32 -11.42 -7.55
N VAL A 34 10.02 -12.09 -8.66
CA VAL A 34 8.64 -12.47 -8.99
C VAL A 34 8.30 -13.78 -8.28
N PHE A 35 7.34 -13.73 -7.35
CA PHE A 35 6.76 -14.94 -6.77
C PHE A 35 6.03 -15.76 -7.85
N PRO A 36 6.03 -17.11 -7.76
CA PRO A 36 5.38 -17.97 -8.74
C PRO A 36 3.84 -17.78 -8.79
N SER A 37 3.25 -17.23 -7.73
CA SER A 37 1.85 -16.79 -7.69
C SER A 37 1.64 -15.73 -6.62
N VAL A 38 0.55 -14.95 -6.76
CA VAL A 38 0.12 -13.98 -5.73
C VAL A 38 -0.19 -14.68 -4.40
N ALA A 39 -0.71 -15.92 -4.43
CA ALA A 39 -0.96 -16.70 -3.22
C ALA A 39 0.33 -17.05 -2.45
N ALA A 40 1.42 -17.37 -3.17
CA ALA A 40 2.72 -17.61 -2.57
C ALA A 40 3.31 -16.34 -1.95
N GLU A 41 3.14 -15.20 -2.62
CA GLU A 41 3.55 -13.90 -2.09
C GLU A 41 2.77 -13.52 -0.83
N ARG A 42 1.43 -13.65 -0.83
CA ARG A 42 0.60 -13.44 0.37
C ARG A 42 1.04 -14.33 1.54
N ALA A 43 1.38 -15.59 1.27
CA ALA A 43 1.88 -16.50 2.29
C ALA A 43 3.23 -16.03 2.85
N TRP A 44 4.12 -15.56 1.98
CA TRP A 44 5.41 -15.01 2.38
C TRP A 44 5.27 -13.73 3.22
N VAL A 45 4.40 -12.81 2.82
CA VAL A 45 4.12 -11.56 3.57
C VAL A 45 3.58 -11.89 4.97
N ARG A 46 2.58 -12.78 5.06
CA ARG A 46 2.01 -13.21 6.34
C ARG A 46 3.04 -13.85 7.26
N GLU A 47 3.85 -14.77 6.74
CA GLU A 47 4.90 -15.42 7.52
C GLU A 47 5.95 -14.40 7.99
N GLY A 48 6.34 -13.47 7.12
CA GLY A 48 7.25 -12.37 7.48
C GLY A 48 6.74 -11.55 8.66
N TYR A 49 5.46 -11.15 8.63
CA TYR A 49 4.84 -10.41 9.73
C TYR A 49 4.70 -11.24 11.00
N ALA A 50 4.39 -12.54 10.89
CA ALA A 50 4.34 -13.44 12.04
C ALA A 50 5.71 -13.53 12.74
N ILE A 51 6.78 -13.77 11.97
CA ILE A 51 8.16 -13.81 12.49
C ILE A 51 8.54 -12.48 13.14
N ALA A 52 8.23 -11.36 12.47
CA ALA A 52 8.50 -10.03 13.00
C ALA A 52 7.73 -9.77 14.31
N GLY A 53 6.48 -10.22 14.39
CA GLY A 53 5.66 -10.12 15.59
C GLY A 53 6.21 -10.97 16.74
N ASP A 54 6.72 -12.17 16.45
CA ASP A 54 7.35 -13.03 17.44
C ASP A 54 8.65 -12.42 17.97
N LEU A 55 9.51 -11.96 17.06
CA LEU A 55 10.76 -11.29 17.39
C LEU A 55 10.53 -10.00 18.19
N GLY A 56 9.49 -9.23 17.86
CA GLY A 56 9.12 -8.02 18.59
C GLY A 56 8.67 -8.28 20.03
N ARG A 57 8.16 -9.47 20.35
CA ARG A 57 7.83 -9.86 21.73
C ARG A 57 9.06 -10.27 22.53
N GLU A 58 10.08 -10.82 21.87
CA GLU A 58 11.32 -11.27 22.50
C GLU A 58 12.36 -10.15 22.62
N TRP A 59 12.37 -9.21 21.68
CA TRP A 59 13.37 -8.17 21.58
C TRP A 59 12.97 -6.91 22.38
N PRO A 60 13.78 -6.45 23.35
CA PRO A 60 13.44 -5.31 24.21
C PRO A 60 13.67 -3.93 23.54
N GLY A 61 14.17 -3.90 22.31
CA GLY A 61 14.49 -2.67 21.58
C GLY A 61 13.55 -2.43 20.39
N PRO A 62 13.73 -1.31 19.66
CA PRO A 62 12.99 -1.09 18.43
C PRO A 62 13.38 -2.13 17.38
N LEU A 63 12.38 -2.79 16.80
CA LEU A 63 12.54 -3.69 15.66
C LEU A 63 12.19 -2.93 14.38
N ASN A 64 13.14 -2.87 13.44
CA ASN A 64 12.88 -2.34 12.11
C ASN A 64 12.50 -3.50 11.17
N VAL A 65 11.23 -3.60 10.84
CA VAL A 65 10.66 -4.66 10.00
C VAL A 65 10.56 -4.15 8.58
N GLN A 66 11.48 -4.58 7.71
CA GLN A 66 11.51 -4.20 6.30
C GLN A 66 10.89 -5.29 5.42
N ILE A 67 9.57 -5.49 5.56
CA ILE A 67 8.80 -6.42 4.70
C ILE A 67 8.30 -5.69 3.46
N SER A 68 7.78 -4.48 3.62
CA SER A 68 7.38 -3.60 2.53
C SER A 68 8.50 -2.63 2.16
N ALA A 69 8.69 -2.41 0.86
CA ALA A 69 9.60 -1.44 0.30
C ALA A 69 8.96 -0.06 0.05
N LEU A 70 7.66 0.12 0.37
CA LEU A 70 6.89 1.30 0.00
C LEU A 70 7.54 2.63 0.43
N ASP A 71 8.01 2.74 1.68
CA ASP A 71 8.66 3.96 2.18
C ASP A 71 9.95 4.29 1.42
N MET A 72 10.70 3.25 1.04
CA MET A 72 11.90 3.41 0.22
C MET A 72 11.53 3.89 -1.17
N LEU A 73 10.53 3.29 -1.81
CA LEU A 73 10.04 3.68 -3.13
C LEU A 73 9.54 5.13 -3.15
N VAL A 74 8.74 5.52 -2.17
CA VAL A 74 8.24 6.90 -2.03
C VAL A 74 9.40 7.88 -1.81
N ARG A 75 10.36 7.53 -0.93
CA ARG A 75 11.52 8.39 -0.68
C ARG A 75 12.38 8.56 -1.94
N ASP A 76 12.65 7.47 -2.64
CA ASP A 76 13.47 7.48 -3.85
C ASP A 76 12.74 8.25 -4.97
N ALA A 77 11.43 8.11 -5.09
CA ALA A 77 10.60 8.91 -6.00
C ALA A 77 10.51 10.40 -5.60
N ARG A 78 10.89 10.81 -4.37
CA ARG A 78 10.92 12.22 -3.94
C ARG A 78 12.32 12.83 -3.90
N HIS A 79 13.39 12.08 -4.19
CA HIS A 79 14.76 12.45 -3.82
C HIS A 79 15.25 13.82 -4.34
N ASP A 80 14.71 14.30 -5.46
CA ASP A 80 15.02 15.56 -6.13
C ASP A 80 13.89 16.61 -6.06
N LEU A 81 12.79 16.31 -5.34
CA LEU A 81 11.67 17.21 -5.18
C LEU A 81 11.81 18.08 -3.92
N SER A 82 11.32 19.31 -4.01
CA SER A 82 11.14 20.15 -2.82
C SER A 82 10.08 19.55 -1.89
N PRO A 83 10.18 19.71 -0.55
CA PRO A 83 9.20 19.17 0.39
C PRO A 83 7.75 19.53 0.06
N TRP A 84 7.53 20.74 -0.48
CA TRP A 84 6.21 21.29 -0.79
C TRP A 84 5.70 20.91 -2.19
N THR A 85 6.54 20.29 -3.02
CA THR A 85 6.14 19.86 -4.36
C THR A 85 5.30 18.58 -4.25
N PRO A 86 4.05 18.59 -4.77
CA PRO A 86 3.27 17.37 -4.91
C PRO A 86 4.04 16.33 -5.72
N MET A 87 3.81 15.05 -5.43
CA MET A 87 4.41 14.00 -6.25
C MET A 87 3.83 14.09 -7.67
N PRO A 88 4.66 14.16 -8.72
CA PRO A 88 4.19 13.99 -10.10
C PRO A 88 3.51 12.63 -10.29
N GLU A 89 2.45 12.61 -11.09
CA GLU A 89 1.63 11.40 -11.31
C GLU A 89 2.46 10.23 -11.84
N ASP A 90 3.32 10.47 -12.83
CA ASP A 90 4.22 9.47 -13.43
C ASP A 90 5.11 8.75 -12.40
N ARG A 91 5.48 9.43 -11.31
CA ARG A 91 6.23 8.81 -10.22
C ARG A 91 5.34 7.97 -9.31
N GLY A 92 4.09 8.37 -9.10
CA GLY A 92 3.09 7.54 -8.42
C GLY A 92 2.81 6.26 -9.20
N GLN A 93 2.66 6.37 -10.52
CA GLN A 93 2.48 5.23 -11.43
C GLN A 93 3.67 4.27 -11.35
N TRP A 94 4.90 4.80 -11.46
CA TRP A 94 6.13 4.00 -11.34
C TRP A 94 6.23 3.25 -10.01
N ILE A 95 5.83 3.86 -8.89
CA ILE A 95 5.76 3.14 -7.60
C ILE A 95 4.73 2.02 -7.68
N GLY A 96 3.52 2.31 -8.18
CA GLY A 96 2.44 1.33 -8.33
C GLY A 96 2.87 0.10 -9.14
N GLU A 97 3.56 0.28 -10.26
CA GLU A 97 4.07 -0.81 -11.10
C GLU A 97 5.04 -1.74 -10.37
N LEU A 98 5.72 -1.24 -9.33
CA LEU A 98 6.66 -1.99 -8.50
C LEU A 98 6.02 -2.59 -7.24
N CYS A 99 4.76 -2.25 -6.93
CA CYS A 99 4.09 -2.74 -5.74
C CYS A 99 3.71 -4.22 -5.86
N GLY A 100 4.01 -4.97 -4.81
CA GLY A 100 3.46 -6.30 -4.53
C GLY A 100 2.47 -6.26 -3.39
N VAL A 101 2.19 -7.44 -2.81
CA VAL A 101 1.22 -7.59 -1.71
C VAL A 101 1.62 -6.73 -0.49
N ALA A 102 2.90 -6.73 -0.13
CA ALA A 102 3.39 -6.01 1.05
C ALA A 102 3.27 -4.48 0.88
N GLU A 103 3.52 -3.95 -0.31
CA GLU A 103 3.37 -2.53 -0.61
C GLU A 103 1.90 -2.12 -0.63
N ILE A 104 1.01 -2.96 -1.15
CA ILE A 104 -0.44 -2.70 -1.15
C ILE A 104 -0.98 -2.67 0.29
N GLU A 105 -0.65 -3.66 1.12
CA GLU A 105 -1.05 -3.69 2.53
C GLU A 105 -0.52 -2.47 3.31
N ALA A 106 0.72 -2.06 3.03
CA ALA A 106 1.31 -0.86 3.62
C ALA A 106 0.61 0.43 3.16
N ALA A 107 0.27 0.55 1.88
CA ALA A 107 -0.44 1.71 1.34
C ALA A 107 -1.85 1.84 1.95
N ILE A 108 -2.58 0.73 2.07
CA ILE A 108 -3.90 0.70 2.73
C ILE A 108 -3.77 1.08 4.21
N THR A 109 -2.77 0.53 4.91
CA THR A 109 -2.50 0.90 6.32
C THR A 109 -2.21 2.39 6.45
N ARG A 110 -1.45 2.97 5.52
CA ARG A 110 -1.15 4.41 5.53
C ARG A 110 -2.39 5.26 5.23
N LEU A 111 -3.27 4.81 4.34
CA LEU A 111 -4.58 5.45 4.14
C LEU A 111 -5.45 5.42 5.40
N ASP A 112 -5.42 4.32 6.17
CA ASP A 112 -6.15 4.22 7.44
C ASP A 112 -5.64 5.22 8.50
N GLU A 113 -4.32 5.35 8.60
CA GLU A 113 -3.69 6.34 9.48
C GLU A 113 -4.07 7.76 9.10
N LEU A 114 -3.97 8.11 7.81
CA LEU A 114 -4.33 9.42 7.28
C LEU A 114 -5.82 9.74 7.45
N SER A 115 -6.70 8.76 7.23
CA SER A 115 -8.13 8.93 7.45
C SER A 115 -8.45 9.21 8.91
N ARG A 116 -7.82 8.48 9.84
CA ARG A 116 -7.97 8.71 11.28
C ARG A 116 -7.41 10.05 11.72
N GLU A 117 -6.26 10.44 11.18
CA GLU A 117 -5.64 11.74 11.45
C GLU A 117 -6.56 12.87 11.00
N ARG A 118 -7.05 12.81 9.75
CA ARG A 118 -8.00 13.77 9.19
C ARG A 118 -9.25 13.93 10.05
N ASP A 119 -9.85 12.82 10.45
CA ASP A 119 -11.08 12.82 11.24
C ASP A 119 -10.85 13.35 12.69
N GLY A 120 -9.60 13.33 13.16
CA GLY A 120 -9.19 13.91 14.44
C GLY A 120 -8.85 15.41 14.40
N LEU A 121 -8.77 16.02 13.22
CA LEU A 121 -8.40 17.44 13.08
C LEU A 121 -9.56 18.38 13.42
N PRO A 122 -9.30 19.51 14.11
CA PRO A 122 -10.31 20.53 14.40
C PRO A 122 -10.84 21.21 13.12
N ASP A 123 -11.94 21.95 13.24
CA ASP A 123 -12.58 22.63 12.09
C ASP A 123 -11.69 23.69 11.41
N TRP A 124 -10.80 24.32 12.17
CA TRP A 124 -9.71 25.14 11.64
C TRP A 124 -8.38 24.47 11.95
N ASP A 125 -7.81 23.84 10.94
CA ASP A 125 -6.60 23.01 11.01
C ASP A 125 -5.45 23.57 10.16
N GLY A 126 -5.63 24.77 9.61
CA GLY A 126 -4.69 25.40 8.68
C GLY A 126 -4.65 24.62 7.37
N ASP A 127 -3.47 24.17 6.97
CA ASP A 127 -3.24 23.43 5.71
C ASP A 127 -3.22 21.89 5.93
N SER A 128 -3.46 21.42 7.15
CA SER A 128 -3.23 20.00 7.52
C SER A 128 -4.12 19.02 6.76
N ARG A 129 -5.43 19.29 6.62
CA ARG A 129 -6.36 18.50 5.82
C ARG A 129 -5.96 18.46 4.35
N ASP A 130 -5.46 19.57 3.80
CA ASP A 130 -4.99 19.63 2.42
C ASP A 130 -3.73 18.78 2.24
N ASP A 131 -2.80 18.81 3.21
CA ASP A 131 -1.58 17.99 3.21
C ASP A 131 -1.90 16.50 3.30
N ILE A 132 -2.85 16.13 4.16
CA ILE A 132 -3.36 14.77 4.28
C ILE A 132 -4.03 14.34 2.97
N ALA A 133 -4.94 15.14 2.42
CA ALA A 133 -5.65 14.82 1.19
C ALA A 133 -4.68 14.59 0.03
N ARG A 134 -3.64 15.45 -0.13
CA ARG A 134 -2.60 15.25 -1.15
C ARG A 134 -1.84 13.94 -0.97
N THR A 135 -1.60 13.54 0.28
CA THR A 135 -0.94 12.26 0.58
C THR A 135 -1.85 11.07 0.30
N GLN A 136 -3.15 11.18 0.59
CA GLN A 136 -4.13 10.15 0.26
C GLN A 136 -4.29 9.98 -1.26
N GLU A 137 -4.28 11.08 -2.02
CA GLU A 137 -4.28 11.03 -3.49
C GLU A 137 -3.03 10.34 -4.06
N LEU A 138 -1.86 10.53 -3.45
CA LEU A 138 -0.66 9.78 -3.84
C LEU A 138 -0.87 8.28 -3.66
N PHE A 139 -1.38 7.83 -2.52
CA PHE A 139 -1.61 6.39 -2.30
C PHE A 139 -2.72 5.84 -3.19
N LYS A 140 -3.77 6.61 -3.48
CA LYS A 140 -4.75 6.24 -4.50
C LYS A 140 -4.10 6.04 -5.87
N CYS A 141 -3.28 6.98 -6.32
CA CYS A 141 -2.57 6.88 -7.60
C CYS A 141 -1.66 5.63 -7.65
N ILE A 142 -0.92 5.35 -6.57
CA ILE A 142 -0.11 4.13 -6.45
C ILE A 142 -0.99 2.88 -6.58
N LEU A 143 -2.09 2.81 -5.83
CA LEU A 143 -3.02 1.67 -5.84
C LEU A 143 -3.72 1.49 -7.20
N ALA A 144 -3.97 2.57 -7.94
CA ALA A 144 -4.56 2.55 -9.28
C ALA A 144 -3.63 1.92 -10.32
N HIS A 145 -2.31 1.95 -10.09
CA HIS A 145 -1.31 1.50 -11.07
C HIS A 145 -0.61 0.20 -10.67
N VAL A 146 -1.11 -0.50 -9.65
CA VAL A 146 -0.57 -1.82 -9.32
C VAL A 146 -0.88 -2.82 -10.43
N PRO A 147 -0.03 -3.84 -10.65
CA PRO A 147 -0.32 -4.86 -11.66
C PRO A 147 -1.67 -5.55 -11.42
N ALA A 148 -2.48 -5.73 -12.48
CA ALA A 148 -3.85 -6.26 -12.40
C ALA A 148 -3.99 -7.60 -11.64
N ARG A 149 -2.92 -8.41 -11.58
CA ARG A 149 -2.89 -9.65 -10.79
C ARG A 149 -3.15 -9.43 -9.28
N TYR A 150 -2.95 -8.22 -8.79
CA TYR A 150 -3.12 -7.83 -7.39
C TYR A 150 -4.42 -7.07 -7.11
N ILE A 151 -5.34 -6.98 -8.07
CA ILE A 151 -6.59 -6.23 -7.93
C ILE A 151 -7.40 -6.63 -6.68
N LEU A 152 -7.36 -7.91 -6.31
CA LEU A 152 -8.05 -8.42 -5.11
C LEU A 152 -7.37 -7.95 -3.82
N ASP A 153 -6.06 -7.72 -3.84
CA ASP A 153 -5.32 -7.16 -2.70
C ASP A 153 -5.67 -5.68 -2.52
N VAL A 154 -5.83 -4.93 -3.63
CA VAL A 154 -6.36 -3.55 -3.57
C VAL A 154 -7.79 -3.54 -3.04
N ALA A 155 -8.64 -4.43 -3.59
CA ALA A 155 -10.05 -4.52 -3.20
C ALA A 155 -10.26 -4.89 -1.73
N ALA A 156 -9.31 -5.59 -1.09
CA ALA A 156 -9.35 -5.85 0.35
C ALA A 156 -9.42 -4.55 1.18
N GLY A 157 -8.91 -3.44 0.65
CA GLY A 157 -9.03 -2.13 1.28
C GLY A 157 -10.46 -1.60 1.39
N LEU A 158 -11.42 -2.14 0.62
CA LEU A 158 -12.86 -1.85 0.78
C LEU A 158 -13.43 -2.41 2.10
N GLU A 159 -12.71 -3.30 2.78
CA GLU A 159 -13.08 -3.81 4.11
C GLU A 159 -12.43 -3.01 5.26
N SER A 160 -11.70 -1.94 4.95
CA SER A 160 -11.05 -1.11 5.96
C SER A 160 -12.06 -0.57 6.99
N PRO A 161 -11.69 -0.48 8.28
CA PRO A 161 -12.53 0.17 9.29
C PRO A 161 -12.69 1.68 9.07
N GLN A 162 -11.82 2.30 8.27
CA GLN A 162 -11.87 3.74 8.00
C GLN A 162 -12.64 4.00 6.71
N TRP A 163 -13.79 4.68 6.81
CA TRP A 163 -14.62 5.02 5.65
C TRP A 163 -13.86 5.86 4.61
N GLY A 164 -12.96 6.74 5.07
CA GLY A 164 -12.08 7.52 4.20
C GLY A 164 -11.21 6.63 3.31
N THR A 165 -10.60 5.59 3.86
CA THR A 165 -9.79 4.63 3.10
C THR A 165 -10.63 3.93 2.04
N ARG A 166 -11.85 3.49 2.39
CA ARG A 166 -12.74 2.80 1.43
C ARG A 166 -13.05 3.66 0.21
N VAL A 167 -13.23 4.97 0.39
CA VAL A 167 -13.43 5.93 -0.72
C VAL A 167 -12.21 6.00 -1.63
N TYR A 168 -11.00 6.13 -1.07
CA TYR A 168 -9.77 6.17 -1.87
C TYR A 168 -9.49 4.85 -2.59
N VAL A 169 -9.77 3.71 -1.95
CA VAL A 169 -9.65 2.39 -2.58
C VAL A 169 -10.65 2.23 -3.72
N ALA A 170 -11.90 2.64 -3.54
CA ALA A 170 -12.89 2.66 -4.61
C ALA A 170 -12.45 3.55 -5.78
N GLY A 171 -11.87 4.71 -5.49
CA GLY A 171 -11.27 5.60 -6.47
C GLY A 171 -10.13 4.95 -7.25
N ALA A 172 -9.24 4.22 -6.57
CA ALA A 172 -8.17 3.49 -7.22
C ALA A 172 -8.71 2.37 -8.12
N LEU A 173 -9.68 1.57 -7.64
CA LEU A 173 -10.34 0.52 -8.43
C LEU A 173 -11.02 1.07 -9.69
N ALA A 174 -11.57 2.28 -9.65
CA ALA A 174 -12.18 2.92 -10.81
C ALA A 174 -11.18 3.24 -11.93
N GLU A 175 -9.89 3.36 -11.61
CA GLU A 175 -8.81 3.64 -12.57
C GLU A 175 -8.17 2.35 -13.14
N HIS A 176 -8.55 1.18 -12.63
CA HIS A 176 -8.13 -0.12 -13.17
C HIS A 176 -8.93 -0.54 -14.41
N GLU A 177 -8.46 -1.57 -15.09
CA GLU A 177 -9.17 -2.19 -16.21
C GLU A 177 -10.62 -2.56 -15.84
N HIS A 178 -11.55 -2.01 -16.62
CA HIS A 178 -12.99 -2.08 -16.36
C HIS A 178 -13.53 -3.50 -16.21
N GLU A 179 -13.07 -4.45 -17.04
CA GLU A 179 -13.50 -5.85 -17.00
C GLU A 179 -13.21 -6.53 -15.66
N THR A 180 -12.12 -6.11 -15.01
CA THR A 180 -11.63 -6.73 -13.78
C THR A 180 -12.13 -6.01 -12.54
N ALA A 181 -12.07 -4.67 -12.53
CA ALA A 181 -12.34 -3.87 -11.34
C ALA A 181 -13.82 -3.51 -11.15
N LEU A 182 -14.57 -3.31 -12.25
CA LEU A 182 -15.94 -2.83 -12.14
C LEU A 182 -16.90 -3.79 -11.42
N PRO A 183 -16.83 -5.12 -11.62
CA PRO A 183 -17.65 -6.05 -10.84
C PRO A 183 -17.46 -5.90 -9.32
N ILE A 184 -16.22 -5.64 -8.88
CA ILE A 184 -15.89 -5.41 -7.48
C ILE A 184 -16.50 -4.09 -7.01
N LEU A 185 -16.33 -3.02 -7.79
CA LEU A 185 -16.81 -1.68 -7.44
C LEU A 185 -18.34 -1.60 -7.38
N ARG A 186 -19.07 -2.35 -8.23
CA ARG A 186 -20.54 -2.43 -8.21
C ARG A 186 -21.10 -2.98 -6.91
N ASP A 187 -20.39 -3.90 -6.28
CA ASP A 187 -20.82 -4.50 -5.02
C ASP A 187 -20.56 -3.59 -3.81
N ALA A 188 -19.62 -2.64 -3.93
CA ALA A 188 -19.14 -1.85 -2.80
C ALA A 188 -20.22 -0.96 -2.14
N PRO A 189 -21.05 -0.18 -2.87
CA PRO A 189 -22.09 0.66 -2.25
C PRO A 189 -23.10 -0.13 -1.42
N ALA A 190 -23.43 -1.36 -1.81
CA ALA A 190 -24.42 -2.19 -1.13
C ALA A 190 -23.93 -2.70 0.23
N ARG A 191 -22.61 -2.79 0.43
CA ARG A 191 -21.97 -3.23 1.67
C ARG A 191 -21.60 -2.06 2.58
N GLU A 192 -21.70 -0.83 2.09
CA GLU A 192 -21.25 0.35 2.81
C GLU A 192 -22.26 0.80 3.87
N GLU A 193 -21.78 0.96 5.10
CA GLU A 193 -22.57 1.37 6.27
C GLU A 193 -22.51 2.88 6.49
N ASP A 194 -21.40 3.53 6.13
CA ASP A 194 -21.23 4.98 6.23
C ASP A 194 -21.89 5.70 5.04
N GLU A 195 -22.80 6.63 5.34
CA GLU A 195 -23.58 7.31 4.31
C GLU A 195 -22.71 8.19 3.38
N SER A 196 -21.68 8.83 3.93
CA SER A 196 -20.79 9.70 3.15
C SER A 196 -19.94 8.86 2.19
N ALA A 197 -19.38 7.76 2.68
CA ALA A 197 -18.65 6.81 1.84
C ALA A 197 -19.57 6.22 0.77
N ARG A 198 -20.82 5.84 1.11
CA ARG A 198 -21.74 5.24 0.14
C ARG A 198 -22.02 6.19 -1.02
N GLN A 199 -22.25 7.47 -0.73
CA GLN A 199 -22.50 8.49 -1.74
C GLN A 199 -21.28 8.71 -2.64
N LEU A 200 -20.09 8.85 -2.05
CA LEU A 200 -18.84 9.05 -2.80
C LEU A 200 -18.50 7.84 -3.68
N ILE A 201 -18.59 6.62 -3.14
CA ILE A 201 -18.36 5.38 -3.90
C ILE A 201 -19.38 5.22 -5.03
N THR A 202 -20.65 5.59 -4.80
CA THR A 202 -21.69 5.58 -5.85
C THR A 202 -21.36 6.56 -6.97
N MET A 203 -20.89 7.77 -6.65
CA MET A 203 -20.42 8.72 -7.66
C MET A 203 -19.22 8.19 -8.44
N THR A 204 -18.23 7.62 -7.75
CA THR A 204 -17.06 6.99 -8.38
C THR A 204 -17.46 5.88 -9.33
N LEU A 205 -18.39 5.00 -8.92
CA LEU A 205 -18.95 3.95 -9.77
C LEU A 205 -19.63 4.52 -11.02
N ALA A 206 -20.49 5.53 -10.85
CA ALA A 206 -21.20 6.13 -11.98
C ALA A 206 -20.25 6.76 -13.01
N ASN A 207 -19.16 7.39 -12.55
CA ASN A 207 -18.14 7.94 -13.43
C ASN A 207 -17.39 6.82 -14.19
N ALA A 208 -16.95 5.78 -13.48
CA ALA A 208 -16.26 4.63 -14.09
C ALA A 208 -17.12 3.89 -15.12
N GLU A 209 -18.44 3.81 -14.89
CA GLU A 209 -19.39 3.24 -15.85
C GLU A 209 -19.60 4.12 -17.08
N SER A 210 -19.43 5.44 -16.96
CA SER A 210 -19.58 6.39 -18.07
C SER A 210 -18.34 6.44 -18.95
N ASP A 211 -17.15 6.33 -18.36
CA ASP A 211 -15.86 6.40 -19.09
C ASP A 211 -15.52 5.09 -19.84
N GLY A 212 -16.16 3.97 -19.48
CA GLY A 212 -16.00 2.67 -20.13
C GLY A 212 -16.92 2.42 -21.34
N GLN A 213 -17.72 3.41 -21.75
CA GLN A 213 -18.62 3.36 -22.93
C GLN A 213 -17.95 3.97 -24.17
#